data_AF-A0A1J4NT34-F1
#
_entry.id   AF-A0A1J4NT34-F1
#
_cell.length_a   1.000
_cell.length_b   1.000
_cell.length_c   1.000
_cell.angle_alpha   90.00
_cell.angle_beta   90.00
_cell.angle_gamma   90.00
#
_symmetry.space_group_name_H-M   'P 1'
#
loop_
_entity.id
_entity.type
_entity.pdbx_description
1 polymer ?
#
loop_
_entity_poly.entity_id
_entity_poly.type
_entity_poly.pdbx_seq_one_letter_code
_entity_poly.pdbx_strand_id
1 'polypeptide(L)'
;MPKGPHPCVRDLKAVYTADVSTTVHVQVTLVSPDGDRRSGCTGTATESTRTVLPQALGGRELVVDNYTVFTPDGAKPPALRLCGDLGCHPAPTGCTSDSYVQALKTVDAPNHSYQDAVDCRGKWMVMQFSWPTGAASCGGDDKGCGSRLGDRYFFRAEKSGWRPIAEGAAGGCAVVQAREPDFPASMCENLAPLPASLHPHYSPAPSAGTGSASPTSR
;
A
#
# COMPACT_ATOMS: atom_id res chain seq x y z
N MET A 1 -11.05 6.90 18.20
CA MET A 1 -12.35 7.13 18.85
C MET A 1 -12.73 8.60 18.79
N PRO A 2 -13.99 8.96 18.57
CA PRO A 2 -14.47 10.34 18.63
C PRO A 2 -14.24 10.98 20.01
N LYS A 3 -13.87 12.27 20.05
CA LYS A 3 -13.55 13.03 21.26
C LYS A 3 -14.21 14.41 21.22
N GLY A 4 -14.68 14.90 22.37
CA GLY A 4 -15.33 16.20 22.49
C GLY A 4 -15.44 16.67 23.95
N PRO A 5 -16.13 17.79 24.20
CA PRO A 5 -16.33 18.36 25.54
C PRO A 5 -17.26 17.52 26.43
N HIS A 6 -18.03 16.60 25.84
CA HIS A 6 -18.85 15.61 26.53
C HIS A 6 -18.40 14.19 26.15
N PRO A 7 -18.79 13.16 26.94
CA PRO A 7 -18.47 11.77 26.60
C PRO A 7 -19.04 11.39 25.22
N CYS A 8 -18.13 11.23 24.26
CA CYS A 8 -18.46 10.93 22.86
C CYS A 8 -18.53 9.43 22.58
N VAL A 9 -17.97 8.59 23.45
CA VAL A 9 -18.00 7.14 23.30
C VAL A 9 -18.64 6.53 24.53
N ARG A 10 -19.58 5.61 24.30
CA ARG A 10 -20.23 4.79 25.31
C ARG A 10 -20.21 3.33 24.87
N ASP A 11 -20.34 2.42 25.83
CA ASP A 11 -20.47 0.97 25.59
C ASP A 11 -19.36 0.38 24.69
N LEU A 12 -18.15 0.93 24.76
CA LEU A 12 -16.99 0.43 24.02
C LEU A 12 -16.62 -0.97 24.49
N LYS A 13 -16.77 -1.97 23.62
CA LYS A 13 -16.46 -3.36 23.92
C LYS A 13 -15.85 -4.07 22.71
N ALA A 14 -14.91 -4.96 22.97
CA ALA A 14 -14.45 -5.96 22.01
C ALA A 14 -15.18 -7.28 22.25
N VAL A 15 -15.78 -7.83 21.21
CA VAL A 15 -16.60 -9.03 21.26
C VAL A 15 -15.98 -10.09 20.36
N TYR A 16 -15.57 -11.22 20.92
CA TYR A 16 -15.28 -12.41 20.12
C TYR A 16 -16.55 -12.84 19.39
N THR A 17 -16.48 -12.99 18.07
CA THR A 17 -17.65 -13.32 17.24
C THR A 17 -17.59 -14.74 16.69
N ALA A 18 -16.43 -15.21 16.24
CA ALA A 18 -16.26 -16.54 15.69
C ALA A 18 -14.78 -16.95 15.56
N ASP A 19 -14.56 -18.27 15.44
CA ASP A 19 -13.37 -18.87 14.85
C ASP A 19 -13.75 -19.28 13.41
N VAL A 20 -12.96 -18.86 12.42
CA VAL A 20 -13.17 -19.24 11.01
C VAL A 20 -11.88 -19.82 10.46
N SER A 21 -11.80 -21.16 10.41
CA SER A 21 -10.60 -21.88 9.95
C SER A 21 -9.34 -21.47 10.75
N THR A 22 -8.48 -20.63 10.18
CA THR A 22 -7.20 -20.16 10.74
C THR A 22 -7.29 -18.74 11.33
N THR A 23 -8.48 -18.13 11.37
CA THR A 23 -8.69 -16.77 11.87
C THR A 23 -9.60 -16.75 13.11
N VAL A 24 -9.34 -15.78 14.00
CA VAL A 24 -10.19 -15.43 15.13
C VAL A 24 -10.80 -14.07 14.85
N HIS A 25 -12.12 -13.96 14.92
CA HIS A 25 -12.82 -12.70 14.65
C HIS A 25 -13.23 -12.01 15.95
N VAL A 26 -12.88 -10.72 16.03
CA VAL A 26 -13.30 -9.82 17.11
C VAL A 26 -13.94 -8.60 16.49
N GLN A 27 -15.07 -8.16 17.05
CA GLN A 27 -15.73 -6.93 16.66
C GLN A 27 -15.60 -5.90 17.78
N VAL A 28 -15.18 -4.69 17.43
CA VAL A 28 -15.19 -3.54 18.33
C VAL A 28 -16.50 -2.80 18.11
N THR A 29 -17.33 -2.76 19.15
CA THR A 29 -18.61 -2.04 19.10
C THR A 29 -18.57 -0.88 20.08
N LEU A 30 -19.17 0.24 19.69
CA LEU A 30 -19.33 1.42 20.53
C LEU A 30 -20.63 2.15 20.16
N VAL A 31 -21.09 3.01 21.06
CA VAL A 31 -22.15 3.98 20.82
C VAL A 31 -21.53 5.37 20.82
N SER A 32 -21.73 6.13 19.73
CA SER A 32 -21.21 7.49 19.59
C SER A 32 -22.16 8.32 18.73
N PRO A 33 -22.34 9.62 19.01
CA PRO A 33 -22.97 10.57 18.08
C PRO A 33 -22.01 10.92 16.93
N ASP A 34 -21.15 9.99 16.52
CA ASP A 34 -20.15 10.22 15.48
C ASP A 34 -20.86 10.55 14.17
N GLY A 35 -20.32 11.50 13.41
CA GLY A 35 -20.96 12.04 12.22
C GLY A 35 -21.99 13.16 12.47
N ASP A 36 -22.49 13.36 13.70
CA ASP A 36 -23.22 14.57 14.06
C ASP A 36 -22.25 15.68 14.46
N ARG A 37 -21.98 16.61 13.55
CA ARG A 37 -21.09 17.76 13.80
C ARG A 37 -21.57 18.66 14.95
N ARG A 38 -22.86 18.63 15.31
CA ARG A 38 -23.42 19.44 16.41
C ARG A 38 -23.15 18.82 17.80
N SER A 39 -22.76 17.55 17.84
CA SER A 39 -22.45 16.84 19.09
C SER A 39 -21.19 17.35 19.80
N GLY A 40 -20.32 18.09 19.09
CA GLY A 40 -19.02 18.52 19.59
C GLY A 40 -17.96 17.41 19.61
N CYS A 41 -18.28 16.21 19.12
CA CYS A 41 -17.38 15.06 19.03
C CYS A 41 -16.49 15.11 17.77
N THR A 42 -15.73 16.19 17.60
CA THR A 42 -14.95 16.46 16.38
C THR A 42 -13.49 16.04 16.46
N GLY A 43 -13.00 15.70 17.65
CA GLY A 43 -11.63 15.26 17.86
C GLY A 43 -11.47 13.74 17.76
N THR A 44 -10.23 13.28 17.80
CA THR A 44 -9.89 11.87 17.92
C THR A 44 -9.10 11.59 19.19
N ALA A 45 -9.36 10.44 19.80
CA ALA A 45 -8.65 9.87 20.95
C ALA A 45 -8.35 8.39 20.71
N THR A 46 -7.28 7.92 21.32
CA THR A 46 -6.98 6.50 21.46
C THR A 46 -7.70 5.97 22.70
N GLU A 47 -8.44 4.87 22.54
CA GLU A 47 -9.08 4.14 23.63
C GLU A 47 -8.72 2.67 23.55
N SER A 48 -8.88 1.96 24.66
CA SER A 48 -8.60 0.53 24.73
C SER A 48 -9.78 -0.24 25.30
N THR A 49 -9.97 -1.45 24.80
CA THR A 49 -10.95 -2.41 25.30
C THR A 49 -10.30 -3.79 25.33
N ARG A 50 -10.94 -4.76 26.01
CA ARG A 50 -10.39 -6.11 26.17
C ARG A 50 -11.49 -7.13 25.92
N THR A 51 -11.08 -8.26 25.40
CA THR A 51 -11.93 -9.44 25.24
C THR A 51 -11.12 -10.68 25.62
N VAL A 52 -11.82 -11.73 26.03
CA VAL A 52 -11.20 -13.03 26.34
C VAL A 52 -11.52 -13.95 25.18
N LEU A 53 -10.49 -14.49 24.55
CA LEU A 53 -10.65 -15.49 23.50
C LEU A 53 -10.98 -16.84 24.15
N PRO A 54 -11.88 -17.66 23.56
CA PRO A 54 -12.18 -19.00 24.08
C PRO A 54 -10.96 -19.92 24.15
N GLN A 55 -9.99 -19.67 23.28
CA GLN A 55 -8.70 -20.37 23.22
C GLN A 55 -7.59 -19.37 22.97
N ALA A 56 -6.35 -19.71 23.35
CA ALA A 56 -5.19 -18.90 23.04
C ALA A 56 -5.09 -18.64 21.53
N LEU A 57 -4.72 -17.42 21.13
CA LEU A 57 -4.62 -17.05 19.71
C LEU A 57 -3.68 -18.00 18.96
N GLY A 58 -2.56 -18.40 19.58
CA GLY A 58 -1.60 -19.31 18.97
C GLY A 58 -0.96 -18.68 17.74
N GLY A 59 -0.85 -19.43 16.64
CA GLY A 59 -0.41 -18.94 15.33
C GLY A 59 -1.54 -18.43 14.43
N ARG A 60 -2.75 -18.26 14.97
CA ARG A 60 -3.92 -17.81 14.19
C ARG A 60 -3.91 -16.31 13.99
N GLU A 61 -4.45 -15.86 12.87
CA GLU A 61 -4.62 -14.44 12.58
C GLU A 61 -5.84 -13.89 13.35
N LEU A 62 -5.76 -12.64 13.81
CA LEU A 62 -6.85 -11.92 14.46
C LEU A 62 -7.47 -10.94 13.46
N VAL A 63 -8.75 -11.10 13.15
CA VAL A 63 -9.52 -10.18 12.31
C VAL A 63 -10.35 -9.26 13.21
N VAL A 64 -10.16 -7.95 13.05
CA VAL A 64 -10.94 -6.90 13.73
C VAL A 64 -11.89 -6.23 12.74
N ASP A 65 -13.16 -6.15 13.11
CA ASP A 65 -14.24 -5.49 12.35
C ASP A 65 -14.41 -5.97 10.90
N ASN A 66 -14.00 -7.21 10.60
CA ASN A 66 -14.05 -7.94 9.33
C ASN A 66 -12.95 -7.66 8.29
N TYR A 67 -12.14 -6.62 8.45
CA TYR A 67 -11.16 -6.24 7.41
C TYR A 67 -9.74 -6.01 7.95
N THR A 68 -9.59 -5.64 9.22
CA THR A 68 -8.25 -5.36 9.77
C THR A 68 -7.67 -6.66 10.31
N VAL A 69 -6.67 -7.22 9.63
CA VAL A 69 -6.08 -8.50 10.01
C VAL A 69 -4.74 -8.28 10.72
N PHE A 70 -4.54 -8.98 11.82
CA PHE A 70 -3.29 -9.00 12.58
C PHE A 70 -2.76 -10.43 12.66
N THR A 71 -1.44 -10.57 12.75
CA THR A 71 -0.77 -11.85 12.91
C THR A 71 0.20 -11.82 14.09
N PRO A 72 0.31 -12.92 14.86
CA PRO A 72 1.34 -13.07 15.89
C PRO A 72 2.75 -13.17 15.26
N ASP A 73 2.84 -13.54 13.99
CA ASP A 73 4.12 -13.82 13.34
C ASP A 73 5.02 -12.59 13.22
N GLY A 74 6.22 -12.72 13.78
CA GLY A 74 7.22 -11.66 13.80
C GLY A 74 6.90 -10.50 14.76
N ALA A 75 5.85 -10.62 15.57
CA ALA A 75 5.51 -9.71 16.66
C ALA A 75 6.02 -10.25 18.01
N LYS A 76 6.27 -9.35 18.97
CA LYS A 76 6.63 -9.74 20.34
C LYS A 76 5.36 -9.82 21.18
N PRO A 77 5.01 -10.99 21.75
CA PRO A 77 3.84 -11.10 22.62
C PRO A 77 3.88 -10.08 23.77
N PRO A 78 2.73 -9.49 24.17
CA PRO A 78 1.37 -9.75 23.69
C PRO A 78 0.97 -8.93 22.44
N ALA A 79 1.88 -8.20 21.81
CA ALA A 79 1.57 -7.41 20.62
C ALA A 79 1.37 -8.30 19.39
N LEU A 80 0.58 -7.81 18.44
CA LEU A 80 0.39 -8.42 17.12
C LEU A 80 0.88 -7.44 16.04
N ARG A 81 1.25 -7.99 14.89
CA ARG A 81 1.63 -7.21 13.71
C ARG A 81 0.42 -7.03 12.81
N LEU A 82 0.15 -5.79 12.39
CA LEU A 82 -0.84 -5.51 11.36
C LEU A 82 -0.40 -6.12 10.02
N CYS A 83 -1.30 -6.85 9.37
CA CYS A 83 -1.08 -7.38 8.03
C CYS A 83 -1.25 -6.28 6.99
N GLY A 84 -0.40 -6.28 5.96
CA GLY A 84 -0.50 -5.33 4.86
C GLY A 84 -1.37 -5.86 3.72
N ASP A 85 -1.41 -5.12 2.61
CA ASP A 85 -2.25 -5.44 1.45
C ASP A 85 -1.90 -6.78 0.78
N LEU A 86 -0.67 -7.27 1.00
CA LEU A 86 -0.19 -8.57 0.52
C LEU A 86 -0.55 -9.74 1.46
N GLY A 87 -1.34 -9.47 2.51
CA GLY A 87 -1.71 -10.42 3.54
C GLY A 87 -0.70 -10.52 4.69
N CYS A 88 -0.94 -11.46 5.59
CA CYS A 88 -0.13 -11.65 6.79
C CYS A 88 1.21 -12.38 6.52
N HIS A 89 1.23 -13.21 5.49
CA HIS A 89 2.38 -14.04 5.10
C HIS A 89 2.75 -13.79 3.63
N PRO A 90 3.21 -12.58 3.31
CA PRO A 90 3.61 -12.27 1.95
C PRO A 90 4.85 -13.09 1.58
N ALA A 91 5.08 -13.30 0.28
CA ALA A 91 6.26 -14.01 -0.20
C ALA A 91 7.54 -13.38 0.41
N PRO A 92 8.56 -14.19 0.77
CA PRO A 92 9.82 -13.66 1.27
C PRO A 92 10.43 -12.71 0.24
N THR A 93 10.86 -11.55 0.71
CA THR A 93 11.62 -10.61 -0.12
C THR A 93 12.97 -11.23 -0.49
N GLY A 94 13.34 -11.06 -1.76
CA GLY A 94 14.56 -11.65 -2.32
C GLY A 94 14.59 -11.57 -3.84
N CYS A 95 15.64 -12.14 -4.43
CA CYS A 95 15.85 -12.06 -5.86
C CYS A 95 15.20 -13.25 -6.59
N THR A 96 13.87 -13.34 -6.47
CA THR A 96 13.04 -14.43 -7.02
C THR A 96 11.82 -13.88 -7.74
N SER A 97 11.26 -14.63 -8.70
CA SER A 97 10.11 -14.19 -9.49
C SER A 97 8.88 -13.86 -8.65
N ASP A 98 8.56 -14.68 -7.65
CA ASP A 98 7.41 -14.45 -6.75
C ASP A 98 7.56 -13.16 -5.93
N SER A 99 8.78 -12.88 -5.49
CA SER A 99 9.16 -11.66 -4.77
C SER A 99 9.06 -10.42 -5.66
N TYR A 100 9.32 -10.55 -6.96
CA TYR A 100 9.15 -9.44 -7.90
C TYR A 100 7.67 -9.20 -8.25
N VAL A 101 6.87 -10.26 -8.38
CA VAL A 101 5.41 -10.15 -8.54
C VAL A 101 4.77 -9.47 -7.33
N GLN A 102 5.25 -9.78 -6.14
CA GLN A 102 4.86 -9.08 -4.92
C GLN A 102 5.18 -7.57 -5.00
N ALA A 103 6.38 -7.19 -5.46
CA ALA A 103 6.75 -5.77 -5.59
C ALA A 103 5.92 -5.02 -6.62
N LEU A 104 5.60 -5.65 -7.76
CA LEU A 104 4.66 -5.11 -8.76
C LEU A 104 3.30 -4.77 -8.13
N LYS A 105 2.77 -5.67 -7.30
CA LYS A 105 1.48 -5.46 -6.62
C LYS A 105 1.54 -4.29 -5.65
N THR A 106 2.66 -4.06 -4.97
CA THR A 106 2.79 -2.96 -4.00
C THR A 106 2.80 -1.57 -4.64
N VAL A 107 3.11 -1.47 -5.93
CA VAL A 107 3.09 -0.19 -6.66
C VAL A 107 1.90 -0.07 -7.61
N ASP A 108 0.89 -0.94 -7.44
CA ASP A 108 -0.30 -1.02 -8.29
C ASP A 108 0.05 -1.06 -9.79
N ALA A 109 1.13 -1.77 -10.14
CA ALA A 109 1.56 -1.87 -11.53
C ALA A 109 0.45 -2.51 -12.37
N PRO A 110 0.14 -1.99 -13.57
CA PRO A 110 -0.91 -2.54 -14.42
C PRO A 110 -0.68 -4.01 -14.74
N ASN A 111 -1.79 -4.75 -14.90
CA ASN A 111 -1.73 -6.12 -15.40
C ASN A 111 -1.01 -6.17 -16.76
N HIS A 112 -0.19 -7.20 -16.96
CA HIS A 112 0.70 -7.35 -18.12
C HIS A 112 1.84 -6.32 -18.22
N SER A 113 2.20 -5.66 -17.11
CA SER A 113 3.50 -4.99 -16.97
C SER A 113 4.61 -6.02 -17.06
N TYR A 114 5.55 -5.83 -17.99
CA TYR A 114 6.76 -6.62 -18.02
C TYR A 114 7.81 -6.00 -17.08
N GLN A 115 8.43 -6.87 -16.28
CA GLN A 115 9.64 -6.55 -15.52
C GLN A 115 10.81 -6.67 -16.50
N ASP A 116 11.34 -5.53 -16.92
CA ASP A 116 12.37 -5.53 -17.98
C ASP A 116 13.79 -5.53 -17.38
N ALA A 117 13.96 -4.85 -16.23
CA ALA A 117 15.23 -4.81 -15.52
C ALA A 117 15.01 -4.83 -14.00
N VAL A 118 15.62 -5.83 -13.34
CA VAL A 118 15.66 -5.94 -11.88
C VAL A 118 17.12 -6.04 -11.42
N ASP A 119 17.61 -5.03 -10.69
CA ASP A 119 18.82 -5.19 -9.87
C ASP A 119 18.38 -5.42 -8.43
N CYS A 120 18.57 -6.64 -7.92
CA CYS A 120 18.20 -7.04 -6.57
C CYS A 120 19.46 -7.46 -5.81
N ARG A 121 19.71 -6.82 -4.66
CA ARG A 121 20.87 -7.10 -3.80
C ARG A 121 20.47 -7.03 -2.33
N GLY A 122 20.38 -8.20 -1.70
CA GLY A 122 20.03 -8.31 -0.28
C GLY A 122 18.67 -7.68 0.00
N LYS A 123 18.65 -6.57 0.77
CA LYS A 123 17.43 -5.85 1.15
C LYS A 123 17.00 -4.76 0.17
N TRP A 124 17.71 -4.58 -0.95
CA TRP A 124 17.48 -3.50 -1.90
C TRP A 124 17.09 -4.06 -3.26
N MET A 125 16.22 -3.33 -3.96
CA MET A 125 15.85 -3.67 -5.33
C MET A 125 15.55 -2.40 -6.14
N VAL A 126 16.04 -2.37 -7.37
CA VAL A 126 15.62 -1.42 -8.41
C VAL A 126 14.85 -2.21 -9.44
N MET A 127 13.65 -1.74 -9.76
CA MET A 127 12.80 -2.37 -10.76
C MET A 127 12.33 -1.33 -11.77
N GLN A 128 12.45 -1.66 -13.04
CA GLN A 128 11.92 -0.84 -14.12
C GLN A 128 10.79 -1.59 -14.83
N PHE A 129 9.69 -0.88 -15.09
CA PHE A 129 8.49 -1.44 -15.69
C PHE A 129 8.22 -0.78 -17.04
N SER A 130 7.73 -1.58 -17.98
CA SER A 130 7.44 -1.15 -19.33
C SER A 130 6.02 -0.57 -19.51
N TRP A 131 5.90 0.46 -20.34
CA TRP A 131 4.67 1.07 -20.82
C TRP A 131 4.66 1.23 -22.36
N PRO A 132 3.48 1.26 -23.01
CA PRO A 132 2.19 0.84 -22.46
C PRO A 132 2.17 -0.68 -22.23
N THR A 133 1.46 -1.12 -21.20
CA THR A 133 1.11 -2.54 -21.02
C THR A 133 0.05 -2.85 -22.08
N GLY A 134 0.46 -3.41 -23.22
CA GLY A 134 -0.46 -3.71 -24.32
C GLY A 134 -1.67 -4.52 -23.85
N ALA A 135 -2.82 -4.34 -24.50
CA ALA A 135 -3.97 -5.21 -24.26
C ALA A 135 -3.55 -6.68 -24.46
N ALA A 136 -4.19 -7.62 -23.75
CA ALA A 136 -3.93 -9.06 -23.86
C ALA A 136 -4.01 -9.63 -25.29
N SER A 137 -4.47 -8.84 -26.27
CA SER A 137 -4.63 -9.15 -27.68
C SER A 137 -3.55 -8.56 -28.61
N CYS A 138 -2.33 -8.29 -28.13
CA CYS A 138 -1.21 -7.99 -29.04
C CYS A 138 -0.68 -9.30 -29.65
N GLY A 139 -0.95 -9.53 -30.93
CA GLY A 139 -0.35 -10.59 -31.74
C GLY A 139 0.30 -9.98 -32.98
N GLY A 140 1.57 -10.30 -33.24
CA GLY A 140 2.31 -9.82 -34.42
C GLY A 140 2.83 -8.38 -34.33
N ASP A 141 3.46 -7.91 -35.42
CA ASP A 141 4.21 -6.65 -35.60
C ASP A 141 3.36 -5.36 -35.52
N ASP A 142 2.42 -5.29 -34.58
CA ASP A 142 1.59 -4.11 -34.35
C ASP A 142 2.44 -2.98 -33.75
N LYS A 143 2.66 -1.92 -34.53
CA LYS A 143 3.52 -0.77 -34.20
C LYS A 143 3.10 0.01 -32.94
N GLY A 144 1.91 -0.25 -32.40
CA GLY A 144 1.40 0.32 -31.15
C GLY A 144 1.66 -0.55 -29.90
N CYS A 145 2.13 -1.78 -30.06
CA CYS A 145 2.37 -2.75 -28.98
C CYS A 145 3.82 -2.78 -28.47
N GLY A 146 4.68 -1.84 -28.89
CA GLY A 146 6.07 -1.78 -28.43
C GLY A 146 6.16 -1.36 -26.96
N SER A 147 6.45 -2.29 -26.06
CA SER A 147 6.73 -2.02 -24.65
C SER A 147 8.03 -1.23 -24.51
N ARG A 148 8.03 -0.15 -23.74
CA ARG A 148 9.23 0.68 -23.48
C ARG A 148 9.31 1.02 -21.99
N LEU A 149 10.51 1.10 -21.44
CA LEU A 149 10.74 1.46 -20.03
C LEU A 149 10.07 2.80 -19.71
N GLY A 150 9.09 2.79 -18.82
CA GLY A 150 8.29 3.97 -18.51
C GLY A 150 8.28 4.35 -17.05
N ASP A 151 8.52 3.43 -16.10
CA ASP A 151 8.67 3.77 -14.68
C ASP A 151 9.81 3.01 -14.02
N ARG A 152 10.41 3.62 -12.99
CA ARG A 152 11.45 3.01 -12.16
C ARG A 152 11.12 3.22 -10.69
N TYR A 153 11.10 2.12 -9.96
CA TYR A 153 10.87 2.08 -8.53
C TYR A 153 12.09 1.51 -7.81
N PHE A 154 12.31 2.03 -6.61
CA PHE A 154 13.33 1.61 -5.68
C PHE A 154 12.63 1.04 -4.45
N PHE A 155 13.05 -0.14 -4.01
CA PHE A 155 12.42 -0.86 -2.93
C PHE A 155 13.39 -1.22 -1.81
N ARG A 156 12.83 -1.32 -0.61
CA ARG A 156 13.47 -1.88 0.57
C ARG A 156 12.69 -3.10 1.05
N ALA A 157 13.39 -4.17 1.36
CA ALA A 157 12.81 -5.36 1.95
C ALA A 157 12.34 -5.08 3.39
N GLU A 158 11.08 -5.42 3.68
CA GLU A 158 10.48 -5.43 5.02
C GLU A 158 9.82 -6.79 5.30
N LYS A 159 9.40 -7.01 6.55
CA LYS A 159 8.68 -8.23 6.95
C LYS A 159 7.33 -8.37 6.24
N SER A 160 6.69 -7.26 5.90
CA SER A 160 5.44 -7.18 5.15
C SER A 160 5.64 -7.25 3.63
N GLY A 161 6.90 -7.34 3.17
CA GLY A 161 7.22 -7.38 1.75
C GLY A 161 8.14 -6.27 1.29
N TRP A 162 8.18 -6.06 -0.02
CA TRP A 162 8.89 -4.93 -0.60
C TRP A 162 8.13 -3.64 -0.32
N ARG A 163 8.81 -2.65 0.28
CA ARG A 163 8.29 -1.29 0.44
C ARG A 163 8.90 -0.37 -0.60
N PRO A 164 8.12 0.32 -1.45
CA PRO A 164 8.65 1.35 -2.32
C PRO A 164 9.18 2.51 -1.47
N ILE A 165 10.41 2.93 -1.74
CA ILE A 165 11.07 4.04 -1.03
C ILE A 165 11.22 5.27 -1.93
N ALA A 166 11.35 5.05 -3.24
CA ALA A 166 11.43 6.12 -4.22
C ALA A 166 10.92 5.64 -5.59
N GLU A 167 10.54 6.61 -6.40
CA GLU A 167 10.11 6.44 -7.79
C GLU A 167 10.73 7.58 -8.60
N GLY A 168 11.15 7.32 -9.83
CA GLY A 168 11.45 8.40 -10.76
C GLY A 168 12.20 8.02 -12.02
N ALA A 169 12.10 8.91 -13.01
CA ALA A 169 12.74 8.81 -14.32
C ALA A 169 14.25 9.08 -14.30
N ALA A 170 14.74 9.81 -13.30
CA ALA A 170 16.09 10.35 -13.33
C ALA A 170 17.15 9.24 -13.36
N GLY A 171 18.23 9.49 -14.09
CA GLY A 171 19.42 8.65 -14.01
C GLY A 171 20.14 8.84 -12.68
N GLY A 172 21.03 7.90 -12.35
CA GLY A 172 21.81 7.98 -11.13
C GLY A 172 21.02 7.72 -9.84
N CYS A 173 21.60 8.12 -8.71
CA CYS A 173 21.12 7.78 -7.36
C CYS A 173 20.36 8.90 -6.64
N ALA A 174 20.30 10.11 -7.21
CA ALA A 174 19.86 11.30 -6.48
C ALA A 174 18.44 11.15 -5.91
N VAL A 175 17.51 10.59 -6.68
CA VAL A 175 16.10 10.44 -6.27
C VAL A 175 15.94 9.49 -5.09
N VAL A 176 16.64 8.35 -5.10
CA VAL A 176 16.54 7.37 -4.02
C VAL A 176 17.33 7.78 -2.79
N GLN A 177 18.55 8.31 -2.96
CA GLN A 177 19.40 8.71 -1.82
C GLN A 177 18.90 9.97 -1.10
N ALA A 178 18.09 10.81 -1.75
CA ALA A 178 17.38 11.89 -1.07
C ALA A 178 16.36 11.38 -0.03
N ARG A 179 15.81 10.17 -0.23
CA ARG A 179 14.82 9.54 0.67
C ARG A 179 15.41 8.46 1.56
N GLU A 180 16.43 7.76 1.07
CA GLU A 180 17.10 6.65 1.75
C GLU A 180 18.62 6.75 1.47
N PRO A 181 19.36 7.53 2.29
CA PRO A 181 20.79 7.76 2.10
C PRO A 181 21.65 6.48 2.12
N ASP A 182 21.17 5.43 2.79
CA ASP A 182 21.84 4.13 2.87
C ASP A 182 21.69 3.27 1.59
N PHE A 183 20.97 3.77 0.58
CA PHE A 183 20.79 3.06 -0.68
C PHE A 183 22.14 2.92 -1.43
N PRO A 184 22.54 1.71 -1.84
CA PRO A 184 23.86 1.49 -2.43
C PRO A 184 24.02 2.22 -3.76
N ALA A 185 25.00 3.11 -3.84
CA ALA A 185 25.28 3.87 -5.06
C ALA A 185 25.54 2.96 -6.28
N SER A 186 26.18 1.81 -6.06
CA SER A 186 26.47 0.83 -7.11
C SER A 186 25.24 0.23 -7.80
N MET A 187 24.04 0.38 -7.21
CA MET A 187 22.79 -0.10 -7.81
C MET A 187 22.13 0.96 -8.72
N CYS A 188 22.59 2.21 -8.67
CA CYS A 188 21.98 3.31 -9.40
C CYS A 188 22.97 4.19 -10.18
N GLU A 189 24.28 4.07 -9.95
CA GLU A 189 25.31 4.91 -10.58
C GLU A 189 25.29 4.86 -12.12
N ASN A 190 24.98 3.69 -12.70
CA ASN A 190 24.96 3.47 -14.15
C ASN A 190 23.55 3.53 -14.74
N LEU A 191 22.54 3.93 -13.96
CA LEU A 191 21.18 4.05 -14.47
C LEU A 191 21.08 5.27 -15.38
N ALA A 192 20.80 5.04 -16.65
CA ALA A 192 20.42 6.11 -17.57
C ALA A 192 19.06 6.71 -17.18
N PRO A 193 18.80 7.99 -17.51
CA PRO A 193 17.47 8.56 -17.42
C PRO A 193 16.47 7.80 -18.29
N LEU A 194 15.25 7.60 -17.78
CA LEU A 194 14.12 7.08 -18.54
C LEU A 194 13.49 8.18 -19.42
N PRO A 195 12.89 7.83 -20.56
CA PRO A 195 12.21 8.80 -21.41
C PRO A 195 11.00 9.41 -20.69
N ALA A 196 11.01 10.73 -20.48
CA ALA A 196 9.92 11.47 -19.83
C ALA A 196 8.55 11.29 -20.51
N SER A 197 8.53 11.02 -21.81
CA SER A 197 7.31 10.82 -22.61
C SER A 197 6.57 9.52 -22.32
N LEU A 198 7.18 8.59 -21.57
CA LEU A 198 6.62 7.28 -21.24
C LEU A 198 6.16 7.15 -19.79
N HIS A 199 6.47 8.14 -18.96
CA HIS A 199 5.92 8.22 -17.62
C HIS A 199 4.44 8.60 -17.75
N PRO A 200 3.50 7.77 -17.29
CA PRO A 200 2.17 8.25 -17.04
C PRO A 200 2.30 9.25 -15.89
N HIS A 201 2.28 10.54 -16.20
CA HIS A 201 1.82 11.50 -15.22
C HIS A 201 0.42 11.03 -14.79
N TYR A 202 0.33 10.33 -13.65
CA TYR A 202 -0.86 10.33 -12.82
C TYR A 202 -1.06 11.79 -12.38
N SER A 203 -1.56 12.61 -13.29
CA SER A 203 -2.21 13.85 -12.93
C SER A 203 -3.48 13.42 -12.21
N PRO A 204 -3.69 13.72 -10.92
CA PRO A 204 -5.06 13.70 -10.41
C PRO A 204 -5.82 14.66 -11.31
N ALA A 205 -6.84 14.16 -12.02
CA ALA A 205 -7.65 14.98 -12.89
C ALA A 205 -8.03 16.27 -12.14
N PRO A 206 -7.90 17.47 -12.75
CA PRO A 206 -8.51 18.64 -12.15
C PRO A 206 -9.99 18.31 -12.01
N SER A 207 -10.50 18.32 -10.78
CA SER A 207 -11.92 18.16 -10.54
C SER A 207 -12.66 19.12 -11.46
N ALA A 208 -13.51 18.57 -12.32
CA ALA A 208 -14.45 19.34 -13.11
C ALA A 208 -15.35 20.12 -12.14
N GLY A 209 -14.95 21.34 -11.83
CA GLY A 209 -15.76 22.35 -11.18
C GLY A 209 -16.47 23.16 -12.25
N THR A 210 -17.58 22.61 -12.73
CA THR A 210 -18.58 23.28 -13.57
C THR A 210 -19.09 24.55 -12.89
N GLY A 211 -19.12 25.67 -13.60
CA GLY A 211 -19.71 26.91 -13.10
C GLY A 211 -19.75 28.01 -14.16
N SER A 212 -20.74 27.90 -15.06
CA SER A 212 -21.06 28.83 -16.15
C SER A 212 -21.00 30.31 -15.77
N ALA A 213 -20.30 31.10 -16.58
CA ALA A 213 -20.63 32.51 -16.79
C ALA A 213 -21.47 32.62 -18.06
N SER A 214 -22.75 32.98 -17.93
CA SER A 214 -23.56 33.47 -19.05
C SER A 214 -23.59 35.00 -19.05
N PRO A 215 -23.65 35.65 -20.23
CA PRO A 215 -23.53 37.09 -20.38
C PRO A 215 -24.88 37.79 -20.21
N THR A 216 -24.86 39.00 -19.66
CA THR A 216 -26.01 39.92 -19.71
C THR A 216 -25.60 41.18 -20.46
N SER A 217 -26.23 41.41 -21.61
CA SER A 217 -26.21 42.68 -22.33
C SER A 217 -26.97 43.77 -21.56
N ARG A 218 -26.43 44.99 -21.59
CA ARG A 218 -27.19 46.22 -21.82
C ARG A 218 -26.31 47.26 -22.47
#